data_AF-A0A2E7BCX2-F1
#
_entry.id   AF-A0A2E7BCX2-F1
#
_cell.length_a   1.000
_cell.length_b   1.000
_cell.length_c   1.000
_cell.angle_alpha   90.00
_cell.angle_beta   90.00
_cell.angle_gamma   90.00
#
_symmetry.space_group_name_H-M   'P 1'
#
loop_
_entity.id
_entity.type
_entity.pdbx_description
1 polymer ?
#
loop_
_entity_poly.entity_id
_entity_poly.type
_entity_poly.pdbx_seq_one_letter_code
_entity_poly.pdbx_strand_id
1 'polypeptide(L)' 'MTDAATEELQWDRPVLLIGASPDLDPDMVSGIDPHWPLIAVDGGLDTAHAAGLRPSLVLGDMDSVRRVPDDVPALQLDGQ' A
#
# COMPACT_ATOMS: atom_id res chain seq x y z
N MET A 1 31.42 -6.41 -15.17
CA MET A 1 31.29 -5.15 -14.41
C MET A 1 29.81 -4.86 -14.41
N THR A 2 29.12 -5.35 -13.40
CA THR A 2 27.65 -5.27 -13.32
C THR A 2 27.34 -3.95 -12.67
N ASP A 3 26.71 -3.06 -13.44
CA ASP A 3 26.22 -1.78 -12.99
C ASP A 3 25.18 -2.06 -11.89
N ALA A 4 25.58 -1.91 -10.63
CA ALA A 4 24.65 -1.99 -9.53
C ALA A 4 23.80 -0.72 -9.63
N ALA A 5 22.63 -0.85 -10.27
CA ALA A 5 21.63 0.20 -10.29
C ALA A 5 21.51 0.72 -8.85
N THR A 6 21.83 2.00 -8.67
CA THR A 6 21.69 2.62 -7.35
C THR A 6 20.19 2.67 -7.11
N GLU A 7 19.68 1.75 -6.30
CA GLU A 7 18.27 1.73 -5.91
C GLU A 7 18.01 2.99 -5.07
N GLU A 8 17.47 4.02 -5.71
CA GLU A 8 16.99 5.19 -5.00
C GLU A 8 15.76 4.79 -4.17
N LEU A 9 15.78 5.16 -2.90
CA LEU A 9 14.61 5.00 -2.04
C LEU A 9 13.49 5.91 -2.55
N GLN A 10 12.36 5.31 -2.93
CA GLN A 10 11.19 6.06 -3.40
C GLN A 10 10.64 7.03 -2.34
N TRP A 11 10.87 6.74 -1.05
CA TRP A 11 10.37 7.53 0.07
C TRP A 11 11.47 7.85 1.08
N ASP A 12 11.45 9.08 1.59
CA ASP A 12 12.39 9.65 2.57
C ASP A 12 11.81 9.70 4.00
N ARG A 13 10.64 9.10 4.20
CA ARG A 13 9.83 9.15 5.41
C ARG A 13 9.24 7.76 5.71
N PRO A 14 8.73 7.52 6.94
CA PRO A 14 8.13 6.23 7.27
C PRO A 14 7.01 5.87 6.29
N VAL A 15 6.98 4.60 5.90
CA VAL A 15 5.97 4.02 5.00
C VAL A 15 5.02 3.16 5.83
N LEU A 16 3.72 3.35 5.63
CA LEU A 16 2.68 2.59 6.28
C LEU A 16 2.24 1.44 5.39
N LEU A 17 2.09 0.26 5.99
CA LEU A 17 1.56 -0.92 5.34
C LEU A 17 0.19 -1.22 5.93
N ILE A 18 -0.82 -1.37 5.07
CA ILE A 18 -2.16 -1.78 5.48
C ILE A 18 -2.52 -3.09 4.79
N GLY A 19 -2.82 -4.11 5.60
CA GLY A 19 -3.31 -5.40 5.13
C GLY A 19 -4.83 -5.53 5.24
N ALA A 20 -5.36 -6.68 4.84
CA ALA A 20 -6.79 -6.99 4.79
C ALA A 20 -7.43 -7.27 6.18
N SER A 21 -7.09 -6.50 7.21
CA SER A 21 -7.71 -6.65 8.53
C SER A 21 -9.14 -6.08 8.51
N PRO A 22 -10.15 -6.82 8.99
CA PRO A 22 -11.53 -6.32 9.09
C PRO A 22 -11.71 -5.35 10.25
N ASP A 23 -10.80 -5.34 11.23
CA ASP A 23 -10.95 -4.65 12.52
C ASP A 23 -10.01 -3.45 12.63
N LEU A 24 -9.92 -2.62 11.58
CA LEU A 24 -9.13 -1.39 11.64
C LEU A 24 -9.80 -0.38 12.57
N ASP A 25 -9.15 -0.11 13.71
CA ASP A 25 -9.61 0.89 14.67
C ASP A 25 -9.57 2.31 14.06
N PRO A 26 -10.71 3.04 13.98
CA PRO A 26 -10.75 4.41 13.47
C PRO A 26 -9.81 5.38 14.20
N ASP A 27 -9.56 5.16 15.50
CA ASP A 27 -8.68 6.03 16.28
C ASP A 27 -7.22 5.87 15.83
N MET A 28 -6.80 4.67 15.41
CA MET A 28 -5.48 4.46 14.81
C MET A 28 -5.33 5.21 13.49
N VAL A 29 -6.39 5.24 12.67
CA VAL A 29 -6.39 5.94 11.38
C VAL A 29 -6.24 7.44 11.59
N SER A 30 -6.93 8.00 12.59
CA SER A 30 -6.88 9.44 12.88
C SER A 30 -5.50 9.94 13.34
N GLY A 31 -4.68 9.05 13.90
CA GLY A 31 -3.32 9.37 14.39
C GLY A 31 -2.23 9.29 13.32
N ILE A 32 -2.57 8.81 12.12
CA ILE A 32 -1.61 8.69 11.01
C ILE A 32 -1.32 10.07 10.42
N ASP A 33 -0.03 10.39 10.26
CA ASP A 33 0.37 11.57 9.47
C ASP A 33 -0.06 11.36 8.02
N PRO A 34 -0.94 12.21 7.46
CA PRO A 34 -1.46 12.05 6.10
C PRO A 34 -0.37 12.21 5.03
N HIS A 35 0.81 12.70 5.38
CA HIS A 35 1.95 12.81 4.46
C HIS A 35 2.79 11.53 4.39
N TRP A 36 2.56 10.55 5.26
CA TRP A 36 3.27 9.27 5.17
C TRP A 36 2.69 8.44 4.02
N PRO A 37 3.53 7.84 3.16
CA PRO A 37 3.07 7.02 2.06
C PRO A 37 2.39 5.77 2.63
N LEU A 38 1.23 5.45 2.08
CA LEU A 38 0.48 4.26 2.43
C LEU A 38 0.59 3.23 1.31
N ILE A 39 1.05 2.03 1.63
CA ILE A 39 1.05 0.88 0.73
C ILE A 39 -0.06 -0.07 1.19
N ALA A 40 -1.03 -0.31 0.30
CA ALA A 40 -2.02 -1.35 0.50
C ALA A 40 -1.44 -2.70 0.09
N VAL A 41 -1.56 -3.69 0.97
CA VAL A 41 -1.13 -5.06 0.69
C VAL A 41 -2.34 -5.91 0.37
N ASP A 42 -2.44 -6.33 -0.88
CA ASP A 42 -3.51 -7.18 -1.40
C ASP A 42 -4.90 -6.64 -0.98
N GLY A 43 -5.71 -7.42 -0.24
CA GLY A 43 -7.03 -6.98 0.24
C GLY A 43 -7.01 -5.75 1.15
N GLY A 44 -5.84 -5.30 1.60
CA GLY A 44 -5.65 -4.04 2.31
C GLY A 44 -6.08 -2.80 1.51
N LEU A 45 -6.23 -2.91 0.18
CA LEU A 45 -6.84 -1.85 -0.63
C LEU A 45 -8.30 -1.59 -0.21
N ASP A 46 -9.08 -2.66 -0.01
CA ASP A 46 -10.48 -2.55 0.42
C ASP A 46 -10.55 -1.95 1.84
N THR A 47 -9.66 -2.36 2.75
CA THR A 47 -9.54 -1.79 4.10
C THR A 47 -9.20 -0.30 4.06
N ALA A 48 -8.24 0.11 3.22
CA ALA A 48 -7.86 1.52 3.07
C ALA A 48 -9.03 2.37 2.57
N HIS A 49 -9.74 1.90 1.54
CA HIS A 49 -10.91 2.60 1.02
C HIS A 49 -12.05 2.72 2.04
N ALA A 50 -12.32 1.64 2.80
CA ALA A 50 -13.32 1.68 3.86
C ALA A 50 -12.98 2.70 4.96
N ALA A 51 -11.68 2.93 5.20
CA ALA A 51 -11.17 3.92 6.15
C ALA A 51 -11.04 5.35 5.56
N GLY A 52 -11.41 5.57 4.30
CA GLY A 52 -11.24 6.86 3.62
C GLY A 52 -9.77 7.24 3.32
N LEU A 53 -8.86 6.26 3.37
CA LEU A 53 -7.45 6.43 3.06
C LEU A 53 -7.18 6.16 1.57
N ARG A 54 -6.17 6.84 1.02
CA ARG A 54 -5.73 6.65 -0.38
C ARG A 54 -4.31 6.08 -0.42
N PRO A 55 -4.14 4.81 -0.80
CA PRO A 55 -2.82 4.22 -1.01
C PRO A 55 -2.03 4.95 -2.12
N SER A 56 -0.71 4.99 -1.94
CA SER A 56 0.26 5.43 -2.94
C SER A 56 0.73 4.27 -3.83
N LEU A 57 0.55 3.03 -3.38
CA LEU A 57 0.91 1.80 -4.08
C LEU A 57 0.03 0.65 -3.57
N VAL A 58 -0.32 -0.28 -4.45
CA VAL A 58 -0.86 -1.60 -4.07
C VAL A 58 0.19 -2.67 -4.33
N LEU A 59 0.39 -3.58 -3.37
CA LEU A 59 1.39 -4.65 -3.41
C LEU A 59 0.71 -6.01 -3.14
N GLY A 60 0.95 -7.02 -3.96
CA GLY A 60 0.35 -8.35 -3.77
C GLY A 60 0.28 -9.17 -5.06
N ASP A 61 -0.28 -10.37 -5.00
CA ASP A 61 -0.63 -11.15 -6.20
C ASP A 61 -1.92 -10.64 -6.88
N MET A 62 -2.70 -9.84 -6.13
CA MET A 62 -3.95 -9.19 -6.50
C MET A 62 -5.11 -10.17 -6.69
N ASP A 63 -5.06 -11.35 -6.06
CA ASP A 63 -6.12 -12.35 -6.18
C ASP A 63 -7.38 -11.98 -5.39
N SER A 64 -7.22 -11.19 -4.32
CA SER A 64 -8.31 -10.72 -3.46
C SER A 64 -8.83 -9.33 -3.84
N VAL A 65 -8.09 -8.60 -4.67
CA VAL A 65 -8.42 -7.23 -5.07
C VAL A 65 -9.37 -7.23 -6.26
N ARG A 66 -10.60 -6.74 -6.05
CA ARG A 66 -11.62 -6.66 -7.12
C ARG A 66 -11.25 -5.67 -8.22
N ARG A 67 -10.66 -4.53 -7.86
CA ARG A 67 -10.20 -3.50 -8.81
C ARG A 67 -9.23 -2.53 -8.14
N VAL A 68 -8.03 -2.40 -8.69
CA VAL A 68 -7.12 -1.30 -8.37
C VAL A 68 -7.53 -0.05 -9.17
N PRO A 69 -7.60 1.16 -8.57
CA PRO A 69 -7.82 2.39 -9.31
C PRO A 69 -6.74 2.63 -10.39
N ASP A 70 -7.14 3.11 -11.56
CA ASP A 70 -6.25 3.28 -12.71
C ASP A 70 -5.08 4.26 -12.45
N ASP A 71 -5.23 5.13 -11.44
CA ASP A 71 -4.26 6.14 -11.02
C ASP A 71 -3.42 5.73 -9.79
N VAL A 72 -3.57 4.50 -9.32
CA VAL A 72 -2.77 3.93 -8.23
C VAL A 72 -1.85 2.86 -8.80
N PRO A 73 -0.51 3.02 -8.73
CA PRO A 73 0.42 2.00 -9.14
C PRO A 73 0.16 0.67 -8.43
N ALA A 74 0.33 -0.44 -9.14
CA ALA A 74 0.24 -1.78 -8.60
C ALA A 74 1.56 -2.52 -8.87
N LEU A 75 2.17 -3.05 -7.81
CA LEU A 75 3.31 -3.95 -7.90
C LEU A 75 2.82 -5.38 -7.68
N GLN A 76 2.70 -6.13 -8.77
CA GLN A 76 2.31 -7.52 -8.73
C GLN A 76 3.49 -8.40 -8.29
N LEU A 77 3.24 -9.27 -7.32
CA LEU A 77 4.21 -10.25 -6.83
C LEU A 77 3.78 -11.64 -7.31
N ASP A 78 4.66 -12.33 -8.04
CA ASP A 78 4.41 -13.70 -8.49
C ASP A 78 4.77 -14.70 -7.38
N GLY A 79 3.83 -15.58 -7.00
CA GLY A 79 4.12 -16.83 -6.30
C GLY A 79 4.39 -16.76 -4.79
N GLN A 80 3.59 -15.99 -4.04
CA GLN A 80 3.56 -16.05 -2.57
C GLN A 80 2.52 -17.07 -2.06
#